data_AF-A0A7W0EK89-F1
#
_entry.id   AF-A0A7W0EK89-F1
#
_cell.length_a   1.000
_cell.length_b   1.000
_cell.length_c   1.000
_cell.angle_alpha   90.00
_cell.angle_beta   90.00
_cell.angle_gamma   90.00
#
_symmetry.space_group_name_H-M   'P 1'
#
loop_
_entity.id
_entity.type
_entity.pdbx_description
1 polymer ?
#
loop_
_entity_poly.entity_id
_entity_poly.type
_entity_poly.pdbx_seq_one_letter_code
_entity_poly.pdbx_strand_id
1 'polypeptide(L)'
;MHSSVNDVLTYEVKQEIANRYFGFRKLIEEDTMALADKIRHYAVILEKRIVFDLIRVFILIKDETLIEKFMALADIPEESFYDPYLIQSQTIRKRVFEGVRFRGLTKKGCFSNAIIDCYERLIDHVERYREQFAELVASQQMISDEIDLFYRKNDLGSILGFLRGLGDPASSSVMKGGLEQDLAMDLDRKLRISPPVPIDHILPVLSPLPPLSVIRREMNAIISQSYSLQGQDIHDYLSDKTFFARYSW
;
A
#
# COMPACT_ATOMS: atom_id res chain seq x y z
N MET A 1 25.34 -56.28 -8.91
CA MET A 1 25.27 -55.12 -9.84
C MET A 1 23.87 -54.47 -9.93
N HIS A 2 22.91 -54.78 -9.04
CA HIS A 2 21.57 -54.17 -9.07
C HIS A 2 21.43 -52.85 -8.26
N SER A 3 22.33 -52.54 -7.31
CA SER A 3 22.26 -51.29 -6.52
C SER A 3 22.46 -50.02 -7.35
N SER A 4 23.41 -50.00 -8.29
CA SER A 4 23.80 -48.77 -8.99
C SER A 4 22.68 -48.14 -9.84
N VAL A 5 21.74 -48.93 -10.37
CA VAL A 5 20.64 -48.41 -11.19
C VAL A 5 19.53 -47.83 -10.30
N ASN A 6 19.21 -48.49 -9.18
CA ASN A 6 18.24 -47.97 -8.22
C ASN A 6 18.74 -46.69 -7.53
N ASP A 7 20.04 -46.58 -7.26
CA ASP A 7 20.64 -45.40 -6.65
C ASP A 7 20.59 -44.20 -7.61
N VAL A 8 20.86 -44.41 -8.90
CA VAL A 8 20.75 -43.37 -9.95
C VAL A 8 19.30 -42.93 -10.13
N LEU A 9 18.35 -43.86 -10.24
CA LEU A 9 16.92 -43.55 -10.36
C LEU A 9 16.39 -42.80 -9.14
N THR A 10 16.82 -43.19 -7.94
CA THR A 10 16.45 -42.50 -6.69
C THR A 10 16.99 -41.08 -6.65
N TYR A 11 18.21 -40.87 -7.12
CA TYR A 11 18.82 -39.55 -7.21
C TYR A 11 18.09 -38.65 -8.22
N GLU A 12 17.78 -39.17 -9.41
CA GLU A 12 17.04 -38.43 -10.44
C GLU A 12 15.65 -37.99 -9.97
N VAL A 13 14.90 -38.90 -9.32
CA VAL A 13 13.58 -38.58 -8.77
C VAL A 13 13.68 -37.54 -7.65
N LYS A 14 14.67 -37.63 -6.77
CA LYS A 14 14.95 -36.61 -5.74
C LYS A 14 15.23 -35.25 -6.36
N GLN A 15 16.05 -35.22 -7.40
CA GLN A 15 16.44 -34.00 -8.09
C GLN A 15 15.25 -33.37 -8.82
N GLU A 16 14.42 -34.16 -9.50
CA GLU A 16 13.21 -33.68 -10.18
C GLU A 16 12.21 -33.06 -9.20
N ILE A 17 11.93 -33.75 -8.09
CA ILE A 17 11.03 -33.26 -7.03
C ILE A 17 11.57 -31.96 -6.44
N ALA A 18 12.86 -31.90 -6.12
CA ALA A 18 13.49 -30.70 -5.58
C ALA A 18 13.42 -29.53 -6.56
N ASN A 19 13.78 -29.75 -7.83
CA ASN A 19 13.75 -28.72 -8.88
C ASN A 19 12.34 -28.15 -9.07
N ARG A 20 11.33 -29.02 -9.07
CA ARG A 20 9.94 -28.61 -9.17
C ARG A 20 9.52 -27.77 -7.96
N TYR A 21 9.80 -28.26 -6.75
CA TYR A 21 9.45 -27.57 -5.51
C TYR A 21 10.09 -26.18 -5.42
N PHE A 22 11.42 -26.11 -5.56
CA PHE A 22 12.16 -24.85 -5.46
C PHE A 22 11.88 -23.91 -6.62
N GLY A 23 11.58 -24.44 -7.82
CA GLY A 23 11.14 -23.64 -8.96
C GLY A 23 9.83 -22.91 -8.70
N PHE A 24 8.80 -23.63 -8.24
CA PHE A 24 7.51 -22.99 -7.89
C PHE A 24 7.63 -22.04 -6.70
N ARG A 25 8.38 -22.43 -5.66
CA ARG A 25 8.62 -21.56 -4.51
C ARG A 25 9.28 -20.25 -4.92
N LYS A 26 10.27 -20.31 -5.81
CA LYS A 26 10.96 -19.13 -6.32
C LYS A 26 10.01 -18.18 -7.06
N LEU A 27 9.10 -18.71 -7.88
CA LEU A 27 8.08 -17.88 -8.57
C LEU A 27 7.19 -17.14 -7.57
N ILE A 28 6.66 -17.85 -6.58
CA ILE A 28 5.81 -17.26 -5.53
C ILE A 28 6.57 -16.19 -4.74
N GLU A 29 7.84 -16.43 -4.42
CA GLU A 29 8.70 -15.45 -3.74
C GLU A 29 8.94 -14.21 -4.60
N GLU A 30 9.21 -14.37 -5.90
CA GLU A 30 9.37 -13.27 -6.86
C GLU A 30 8.09 -12.43 -6.98
N ASP A 31 6.91 -13.06 -7.08
CA ASP A 31 5.63 -12.36 -7.14
C ASP A 31 5.29 -11.64 -5.84
N THR A 32 5.63 -12.25 -4.69
CA THR A 32 5.50 -11.62 -3.37
C THR A 32 6.38 -10.38 -3.25
N MET A 33 7.62 -10.44 -3.75
CA MET A 33 8.51 -9.29 -3.79
C MET A 33 7.98 -8.18 -4.71
N ALA A 34 7.49 -8.54 -5.89
CA ALA A 34 6.89 -7.60 -6.82
C ALA A 34 5.65 -6.91 -6.23
N LEU A 35 4.80 -7.65 -5.51
CA LEU A 35 3.67 -7.10 -4.76
C LEU A 35 4.14 -6.10 -3.70
N ALA A 36 5.15 -6.45 -2.91
CA ALA A 36 5.69 -5.56 -1.88
C ALA A 36 6.24 -4.25 -2.46
N ASP A 37 6.90 -4.29 -3.62
CA ASP A 37 7.39 -3.09 -4.29
C ASP A 37 6.25 -2.24 -4.87
N LYS A 38 5.18 -2.84 -5.42
CA LYS A 38 3.98 -2.10 -5.83
C LYS A 38 3.31 -1.41 -4.64
N ILE A 39 3.17 -2.09 -3.49
CA ILE A 39 2.63 -1.51 -2.26
C ILE A 39 3.42 -0.26 -1.86
N ARG A 40 4.76 -0.34 -1.83
CA ARG A 40 5.62 0.81 -1.51
C ARG A 40 5.43 1.95 -2.50
N HIS A 41 5.33 1.65 -3.79
CA HIS A 41 5.10 2.66 -4.82
C HIS A 41 3.77 3.40 -4.60
N TYR A 42 2.69 2.66 -4.32
CA TYR A 42 1.36 3.24 -4.10
C TYR A 42 1.26 3.98 -2.77
N ALA A 43 1.97 3.55 -1.73
CA ALA A 43 2.11 4.30 -0.47
C ALA A 43 2.69 5.71 -0.70
N VAL A 44 3.71 5.82 -1.57
CA VAL A 44 4.31 7.12 -1.92
C VAL A 44 3.32 8.00 -2.69
N ILE A 45 2.46 7.43 -3.53
CA ILE A 45 1.41 8.17 -4.24
C ILE A 45 0.38 8.70 -3.26
N LEU A 46 -0.11 7.85 -2.34
CA LEU A 46 -1.03 8.23 -1.27
C LEU A 46 -0.45 9.40 -0.45
N GLU A 47 0.79 9.29 0.01
CA GLU A 47 1.47 10.34 0.78
C GLU A 47 1.64 11.64 -0.03
N LYS A 48 2.19 11.58 -1.24
CA LYS A 48 2.54 12.79 -2.00
C LYS A 48 1.36 13.50 -2.64
N ARG A 49 0.25 12.81 -2.87
CA ARG A 49 -0.90 13.35 -3.61
C ARG A 49 -2.08 13.60 -2.70
N ILE A 50 -2.63 12.54 -2.10
CA ILE A 50 -3.84 12.61 -1.28
C ILE A 50 -3.54 13.36 0.02
N VAL A 51 -2.54 12.93 0.78
CA VAL A 51 -2.20 13.56 2.07
C VAL A 51 -1.76 15.02 1.87
N PHE A 52 -0.99 15.32 0.82
CA PHE A 52 -0.59 16.71 0.54
C PHE A 52 -1.77 17.62 0.18
N ASP A 53 -2.72 17.17 -0.64
CA ASP A 53 -3.92 17.96 -0.95
C ASP A 53 -4.82 18.13 0.29
N LEU A 54 -4.94 17.11 1.14
CA LEU A 54 -5.61 17.23 2.44
C LEU A 54 -4.95 18.27 3.34
N ILE A 55 -3.62 18.22 3.49
CA ILE A 55 -2.88 19.20 4.29
C ILE A 55 -3.08 20.62 3.74
N ARG A 56 -3.09 20.82 2.42
CA ARG A 56 -3.38 22.13 1.82
C ARG A 56 -4.77 22.61 2.22
N VAL A 57 -5.77 21.74 2.12
CA VAL A 57 -7.14 22.07 2.54
C VAL A 57 -7.18 22.41 4.03
N PHE A 58 -6.55 21.62 4.89
CA PHE A 58 -6.51 21.88 6.33
C PHE A 58 -5.83 23.21 6.67
N ILE A 59 -4.72 23.55 6.01
CA ILE A 59 -4.06 24.84 6.20
C ILE A 59 -4.93 26.00 5.72
N LEU A 60 -5.65 25.83 4.61
CA LEU A 60 -6.55 26.85 4.08
C LEU A 60 -7.81 27.00 4.93
N ILE A 61 -8.34 25.92 5.49
CA ILE A 61 -9.50 25.96 6.39
C ILE A 61 -9.11 26.50 7.77
N LYS A 62 -7.98 26.04 8.30
CA LYS A 62 -7.31 26.41 9.58
C LYS A 62 -8.10 26.13 10.85
N ASP A 63 -9.40 26.37 10.84
CA ASP A 63 -10.30 26.14 11.98
C ASP A 63 -10.68 24.66 12.08
N GLU A 64 -10.45 24.07 13.25
CA GLU A 64 -10.66 22.65 13.53
C GLU A 64 -12.12 22.23 13.30
N THR A 65 -13.09 23.05 13.74
CA THR A 65 -14.52 22.73 13.56
C THR A 65 -14.95 22.76 12.10
N LEU A 66 -14.30 23.58 11.27
CA LEU A 66 -14.52 23.62 9.83
C LEU A 66 -13.80 22.47 9.12
N ILE A 67 -12.66 22.01 9.64
CA ILE A 67 -11.95 20.82 9.14
C ILE A 67 -12.79 19.57 9.40
N GLU A 68 -13.30 19.39 10.61
CA GLU A 68 -14.23 18.30 10.95
C GLU A 68 -15.43 18.27 9.99
N LYS A 69 -16.06 19.44 9.76
CA LYS A 69 -17.17 19.56 8.80
C LYS A 69 -16.77 19.21 7.38
N PHE A 70 -15.57 19.61 6.94
CA PHE A 70 -15.04 19.24 5.62
C PHE A 70 -14.81 17.74 5.52
N MET A 71 -14.22 17.11 6.53
CA MET A 71 -13.95 15.67 6.57
C MET A 71 -15.24 14.86 6.53
N ALA A 72 -16.24 15.26 7.34
CA ALA A 72 -17.57 14.66 7.33
C ALA A 72 -18.28 14.86 5.97
N LEU A 73 -18.17 16.05 5.37
CA LEU A 73 -18.74 16.34 4.05
C LEU A 73 -18.10 15.51 2.94
N ALA A 74 -16.80 15.22 3.06
CA ALA A 74 -16.04 14.45 2.09
C ALA A 74 -16.07 12.93 2.36
N ASP A 75 -16.69 12.47 3.45
CA ASP A 75 -16.67 11.07 3.92
C ASP A 75 -15.25 10.53 4.14
N ILE A 76 -14.38 11.34 4.74
CA ILE A 76 -12.99 10.97 5.06
C ILE A 76 -12.86 10.75 6.56
N PRO A 77 -12.33 9.59 7.02
CA PRO A 77 -12.17 9.32 8.44
C PRO A 77 -11.13 10.26 9.08
N GLU A 78 -11.56 11.04 10.06
CA GLU A 78 -10.76 12.11 10.66
C GLU A 78 -9.49 11.61 11.35
N GLU A 79 -9.61 10.53 12.13
CA GLU A 79 -8.56 9.93 12.96
C GLU A 79 -7.32 9.48 12.15
N SER A 80 -7.47 9.30 10.84
CA SER A 80 -6.41 8.78 9.96
C SER A 80 -5.60 9.86 9.25
N PHE A 81 -6.07 11.12 9.21
CA PHE A 81 -5.51 12.13 8.31
C PHE A 81 -5.26 13.50 8.93
N TYR A 82 -5.89 13.85 10.05
CA TYR A 82 -5.71 15.16 10.69
C TYR A 82 -4.76 15.09 11.89
N ASP A 83 -3.81 16.03 11.93
CA ASP A 83 -2.94 16.30 13.07
C ASP A 83 -2.85 17.84 13.21
N PRO A 84 -3.20 18.42 14.38
CA PRO A 84 -3.11 19.86 14.63
C PRO A 84 -1.72 20.46 14.34
N TYR A 85 -0.65 19.67 14.37
CA TYR A 85 0.69 20.14 14.00
C TYR A 85 0.80 20.55 12.51
N LEU A 86 -0.01 19.95 11.64
CA LEU A 86 0.00 20.21 10.19
C LEU A 86 -0.37 21.66 9.86
N ILE A 87 -1.27 22.26 10.64
CA ILE A 87 -1.73 23.65 10.43
C ILE A 87 -0.78 24.68 11.05
N GLN A 88 0.03 24.28 12.03
CA GLN A 88 0.96 25.15 12.76
C GLN A 88 2.36 25.21 12.12
N SER A 89 2.78 24.16 11.40
CA SER A 89 4.15 24.04 10.88
C SER A 89 4.39 24.87 9.61
N GLN A 90 5.23 25.91 9.72
CA GLN A 90 5.62 26.76 8.59
C GLN A 90 6.40 26.00 7.50
N THR A 91 7.20 25.00 7.89
CA THR A 91 7.97 24.17 6.96
C THR A 91 7.06 23.29 6.12
N ILE A 92 6.05 22.67 6.76
CA ILE A 92 5.04 21.86 6.07
C ILE A 92 4.26 22.74 5.09
N ARG A 93 3.80 23.92 5.54
CA ARG A 93 3.10 24.89 4.69
C ARG A 93 3.89 25.23 3.42
N LYS A 94 5.18 25.58 3.55
CA LYS A 94 6.02 25.89 2.38
C LYS A 94 6.11 24.70 1.42
N ARG A 95 6.37 23.51 1.95
CA ARG A 95 6.53 22.29 1.15
C ARG A 95 5.25 21.90 0.40
N VAL A 96 4.09 21.98 1.03
CA VAL A 96 2.85 21.57 0.37
C VAL A 96 2.42 22.58 -0.68
N PHE A 97 2.66 23.88 -0.51
CA PHE A 97 2.28 24.87 -1.52
C PHE A 97 3.35 25.14 -2.59
N GLU A 98 4.53 24.52 -2.47
CA GLU A 98 5.59 24.64 -3.45
C GLU A 98 5.13 24.18 -4.84
N GLY A 99 5.36 25.02 -5.86
CA GLY A 99 5.01 24.72 -7.26
C GLY A 99 3.50 24.74 -7.60
N VAL A 100 2.62 24.98 -6.62
CA VAL A 100 1.16 24.99 -6.85
C VAL A 100 0.72 26.30 -7.46
N ARG A 101 0.12 26.27 -8.66
CA ARG A 101 -0.45 27.47 -9.31
C ARG A 101 -1.87 27.73 -8.83
N PHE A 102 -2.10 28.94 -8.31
CA PHE A 102 -3.44 29.39 -7.91
C PHE A 102 -4.09 30.24 -9.00
N ARG A 103 -5.40 30.12 -9.14
CA ARG A 103 -6.19 30.87 -10.12
C ARG A 103 -7.21 31.79 -9.44
N GLY A 104 -7.40 32.98 -9.98
CA GLY A 104 -8.41 33.92 -9.49
C GLY A 104 -8.07 35.36 -9.85
N LEU A 105 -9.10 36.20 -9.96
CA LEU A 105 -8.94 37.63 -10.20
C LEU A 105 -8.86 38.44 -8.90
N THR A 106 -9.41 37.90 -7.81
CA THR A 106 -9.46 38.54 -6.48
C THR A 106 -8.84 37.63 -5.43
N LYS A 107 -8.40 38.17 -4.29
CA LYS A 107 -7.85 37.37 -3.17
C LYS A 107 -8.85 36.30 -2.71
N LYS A 108 -10.12 36.66 -2.57
CA LYS A 108 -11.22 35.74 -2.26
C LYS A 108 -11.40 34.66 -3.32
N GLY A 109 -11.32 35.04 -4.60
CA GLY A 109 -11.39 34.10 -5.72
C GLY A 109 -10.23 33.10 -5.71
N CYS A 110 -8.99 33.59 -5.54
CA CYS A 110 -7.80 32.74 -5.41
C CYS A 110 -7.93 31.76 -4.25
N PHE A 111 -8.36 32.23 -3.07
CA PHE A 111 -8.57 31.38 -1.91
C PHE A 111 -9.64 30.30 -2.14
N SER A 112 -10.80 30.69 -2.67
CA SER A 112 -11.90 29.76 -2.93
C SER A 112 -11.50 28.70 -3.94
N ASN A 113 -10.86 29.12 -5.04
CA ASN A 113 -10.37 28.20 -6.05
C ASN A 113 -9.24 27.31 -5.53
N ALA A 114 -8.38 27.79 -4.63
CA ALA A 114 -7.33 26.95 -4.06
C ALA A 114 -7.92 25.73 -3.34
N ILE A 115 -8.97 25.91 -2.52
CA ILE A 115 -9.64 24.80 -1.83
C ILE A 115 -10.38 23.90 -2.83
N ILE A 116 -11.14 24.49 -3.76
CA ILE A 116 -11.89 23.75 -4.78
C ILE A 116 -10.96 22.91 -5.65
N ASP A 117 -9.87 23.49 -6.14
CA ASP A 117 -8.90 22.81 -6.99
C ASP A 117 -8.18 21.70 -6.21
N CYS A 118 -7.91 21.87 -4.91
CA CYS A 118 -7.40 20.77 -4.07
C CYS A 118 -8.42 19.64 -3.96
N TYR A 119 -9.69 19.96 -3.76
CA TYR A 119 -10.75 18.95 -3.65
C TYR A 119 -10.98 18.18 -4.96
N GLU A 120 -11.01 18.87 -6.09
CA GLU A 120 -11.12 18.23 -7.42
C GLU A 120 -9.94 17.29 -7.67
N ARG A 121 -8.70 17.71 -7.38
CA ARG A 121 -7.54 16.83 -7.46
C ARG A 121 -7.62 15.64 -6.50
N LEU A 122 -8.16 15.87 -5.30
CA LEU A 122 -8.33 14.83 -4.30
C LEU A 122 -9.30 13.74 -4.81
N ILE A 123 -10.40 14.11 -5.46
CA ILE A 123 -11.31 13.15 -6.11
C ILE A 123 -10.54 12.27 -7.10
N ASP A 124 -9.81 12.89 -8.04
CA ASP A 124 -9.03 12.16 -9.04
C ASP A 124 -7.97 11.25 -8.42
N HIS A 125 -7.31 11.71 -7.36
CA HIS A 125 -6.25 10.98 -6.68
C HIS A 125 -6.80 9.81 -5.86
N VAL A 126 -7.93 9.98 -5.18
CA VAL A 126 -8.60 8.91 -4.45
C VAL A 126 -9.16 7.86 -5.41
N GLU A 127 -9.74 8.27 -6.55
CA GLU A 127 -10.23 7.32 -7.54
C GLU A 127 -9.10 6.44 -8.09
N ARG A 128 -7.99 7.05 -8.53
CA ARG A 128 -6.80 6.31 -8.99
C ARG A 128 -6.21 5.42 -7.91
N TYR A 129 -6.15 5.90 -6.67
CA TYR A 129 -5.69 5.10 -5.54
C TYR A 129 -6.56 3.86 -5.34
N ARG A 130 -7.89 3.99 -5.46
CA ARG A 130 -8.82 2.86 -5.31
C ARG A 130 -8.64 1.82 -6.42
N GLU A 131 -8.44 2.26 -7.66
CA GLU A 131 -8.11 1.37 -8.79
C GLU A 131 -6.81 0.59 -8.52
N GLN A 132 -5.77 1.31 -8.09
CA GLN A 132 -4.48 0.73 -7.72
C GLN A 132 -4.57 -0.24 -6.53
N PHE A 133 -5.37 0.12 -5.52
CA PHE A 133 -5.63 -0.73 -4.36
C PHE A 133 -6.34 -2.03 -4.77
N ALA A 134 -7.33 -1.95 -5.66
CA ALA A 134 -8.00 -3.13 -6.19
C ALA A 134 -7.04 -4.05 -6.97
N GLU A 135 -6.09 -3.48 -7.72
CA GLU A 135 -5.02 -4.24 -8.40
C GLU A 135 -4.12 -4.98 -7.39
N LEU A 136 -3.76 -4.34 -6.28
CA LEU A 136 -2.97 -4.98 -5.21
C LEU A 136 -3.72 -6.15 -4.58
N VAL A 137 -5.01 -5.95 -4.26
CA VAL A 137 -5.86 -7.00 -3.69
C VAL A 137 -5.99 -8.19 -4.65
N ALA A 138 -6.19 -7.93 -5.95
CA ALA A 138 -6.23 -8.98 -6.96
C ALA A 138 -4.90 -9.73 -7.05
N SER A 139 -3.77 -9.01 -7.05
CA SER A 139 -2.43 -9.62 -7.08
C SER A 139 -2.16 -10.47 -5.83
N GLN A 140 -2.58 -10.00 -4.66
CA GLN A 140 -2.49 -10.75 -3.41
C GLN A 140 -3.30 -12.05 -3.48
N GLN A 141 -4.53 -11.98 -4.00
CA GLN A 141 -5.39 -13.15 -4.13
C GLN A 141 -4.78 -14.19 -5.08
N MET A 142 -4.20 -13.76 -6.22
CA MET A 142 -3.51 -14.67 -7.14
C MET A 142 -2.35 -15.41 -6.45
N ILE A 143 -1.51 -14.68 -5.70
CA ILE A 143 -0.40 -15.30 -4.94
C ILE A 143 -0.94 -16.29 -3.91
N SER A 144 -2.03 -15.95 -3.20
CA SER A 144 -2.65 -16.85 -2.24
C SER A 144 -3.17 -18.12 -2.91
N ASP A 145 -3.84 -18.00 -4.06
CA ASP A 145 -4.35 -19.14 -4.83
C ASP A 145 -3.20 -20.01 -5.36
N GLU A 146 -2.08 -19.41 -5.76
CA GLU A 146 -0.87 -20.12 -6.19
C GLU A 146 -0.20 -20.87 -5.04
N ILE A 147 -0.14 -20.28 -3.84
CA ILE A 147 0.34 -20.94 -2.62
C ILE A 147 -0.55 -22.15 -2.29
N ASP A 148 -1.87 -22.00 -2.37
CA ASP A 148 -2.81 -23.10 -2.14
C ASP A 148 -2.64 -24.21 -3.17
N LEU A 149 -2.51 -23.86 -4.45
CA LEU A 149 -2.24 -24.82 -5.53
C LEU A 149 -0.90 -25.52 -5.34
N PHE A 150 0.12 -24.79 -4.88
CA PHE A 150 1.44 -25.30 -4.59
C PHE A 150 1.38 -26.38 -3.51
N TYR A 151 0.69 -26.13 -2.39
CA TYR A 151 0.54 -27.13 -1.33
C TYR A 151 -0.32 -28.34 -1.74
N ARG A 152 -1.35 -28.14 -2.57
CA ARG A 152 -2.15 -29.26 -3.10
C ARG A 152 -1.35 -30.15 -4.04
N LYS A 153 -0.48 -29.57 -4.87
CA LYS A 153 0.34 -30.31 -5.85
C LYS A 153 1.61 -30.88 -5.24
N ASN A 154 2.11 -30.28 -4.16
CA ASN A 154 3.33 -30.67 -3.47
C ASN A 154 3.02 -30.90 -2.00
N ASP A 155 2.32 -32.01 -1.69
CA ASP A 155 2.15 -32.45 -0.32
C ASP A 155 3.53 -32.81 0.25
N LEU A 156 4.11 -31.86 0.97
CA LEU A 156 5.41 -31.97 1.63
C LEU A 156 5.48 -33.18 2.55
N GLY A 157 4.37 -33.55 3.21
CA GLY A 157 4.31 -34.74 4.06
C GLY A 157 4.48 -36.02 3.25
N SER A 158 3.75 -36.15 2.15
CA SER A 158 3.86 -37.28 1.22
C SER A 158 5.22 -37.33 0.52
N ILE A 159 5.75 -36.17 0.09
CA ILE A 159 7.07 -36.06 -0.56
C ILE A 159 8.18 -36.46 0.42
N LEU A 160 8.22 -35.88 1.62
CA LEU A 160 9.24 -36.21 2.62
C LEU A 160 9.14 -37.67 3.08
N GLY A 161 7.93 -38.22 3.17
CA GLY A 161 7.70 -39.65 3.45
C GLY A 161 8.22 -40.56 2.33
N PHE A 162 7.93 -40.22 1.07
CA PHE A 162 8.44 -40.94 -0.10
C PHE A 162 9.97 -40.87 -0.21
N LEU A 163 10.56 -39.69 -0.01
CA LEU A 163 12.02 -39.51 -0.05
C LEU A 163 12.75 -40.29 1.04
N ARG A 164 12.12 -40.48 2.22
CA ARG A 164 12.63 -41.37 3.28
C ARG A 164 12.47 -42.84 2.93
N GLY A 165 11.36 -43.24 2.31
CA GLY A 165 11.14 -44.61 1.83
C GLY A 165 12.12 -45.06 0.75
N LEU A 166 12.71 -44.11 0.01
CA LEU A 166 13.80 -44.33 -0.94
C LEU A 166 15.21 -44.34 -0.28
N GLY A 167 15.32 -44.15 1.03
CA GLY A 167 16.58 -44.25 1.78
C GLY A 167 16.92 -45.71 2.14
N ASP A 168 18.21 -46.01 2.26
CA ASP A 168 18.72 -47.36 2.51
C ASP A 168 18.23 -47.95 3.86
N PRO A 169 17.50 -49.08 3.88
CA PRO A 169 17.01 -49.71 5.11
C PRO A 169 18.14 -50.20 6.04
N ALA A 170 19.39 -50.27 5.56
CA ALA A 170 20.55 -50.62 6.38
C ALA A 170 21.00 -49.51 7.34
N SER A 171 20.47 -48.28 7.22
CA SER A 171 20.87 -47.12 8.03
C SER A 171 19.98 -46.84 9.26
N SER A 172 18.86 -47.57 9.41
CA SER A 172 17.91 -47.38 10.51
C SER A 172 18.35 -48.08 11.79
N SER A 173 19.34 -47.52 12.47
CA SER A 173 19.61 -47.83 13.89
C SER A 173 18.49 -47.23 14.76
N VAL A 174 17.88 -48.09 15.57
CA VAL A 174 16.63 -47.94 16.36
C VAL A 174 16.67 -46.78 17.39
N MET A 175 17.76 -46.03 17.50
CA MET A 175 17.91 -44.86 18.39
C MET A 175 17.81 -43.48 17.72
N LYS A 176 17.56 -43.37 16.40
CA LYS A 176 17.49 -42.08 15.68
C LYS A 176 16.09 -41.50 15.48
N GLY A 177 15.03 -42.26 15.77
CA GLY A 177 13.65 -41.90 15.43
C GLY A 177 13.14 -40.58 16.03
N GLY A 178 13.53 -40.24 17.26
CA GLY A 178 13.07 -39.00 17.92
C GLY A 178 13.78 -37.72 17.45
N LEU A 179 15.07 -37.83 17.08
CA LEU A 179 15.90 -36.71 16.62
C LEU A 179 15.62 -36.36 15.16
N GLU A 180 15.35 -37.36 14.31
CA GLU A 180 15.02 -37.15 12.90
C GLU A 180 13.59 -36.63 12.68
N GLN A 181 12.67 -36.93 13.61
CA GLN A 181 11.29 -36.45 13.53
C GLN A 181 11.20 -34.95 13.87
N ASP A 182 11.96 -34.49 14.87
CA ASP A 182 12.06 -33.06 15.23
C ASP A 182 12.77 -32.25 14.13
N LEU A 183 13.84 -32.80 13.54
CA LEU A 183 14.53 -32.19 12.40
C LEU A 183 13.64 -32.08 11.17
N ALA A 184 12.78 -33.07 10.94
CA ALA A 184 11.83 -33.05 9.84
C ALA A 184 10.68 -32.05 10.03
N MET A 185 10.20 -31.88 11.27
CA MET A 185 9.21 -30.86 11.59
C MET A 185 9.80 -29.45 11.43
N ASP A 186 11.06 -29.25 11.83
CA ASP A 186 11.78 -27.99 11.63
C ASP A 186 12.02 -27.71 10.13
N LEU A 187 12.34 -28.74 9.34
CA LEU A 187 12.49 -28.63 7.89
C LEU A 187 11.15 -28.30 7.20
N ASP A 188 10.04 -28.96 7.57
CA ASP A 188 8.70 -28.63 7.05
C ASP A 188 8.36 -27.16 7.35
N ARG A 189 8.63 -26.71 8.58
CA ARG A 189 8.37 -25.32 8.99
C ARG A 189 9.18 -24.31 8.19
N LYS A 190 10.46 -24.60 7.91
CA LYS A 190 11.34 -23.75 7.09
C LYS A 190 10.95 -23.74 5.61
N LEU A 191 10.38 -24.85 5.12
CA LEU A 191 9.99 -25.01 3.74
C LEU A 191 8.62 -24.42 3.42
N ARG A 192 7.77 -24.15 4.42
CA ARG A 192 6.49 -23.47 4.22
C ARG A 192 6.66 -22.04 3.73
N ILE A 193 5.84 -21.69 2.74
CA ILE A 193 5.58 -20.34 2.26
C ILE A 193 4.35 -19.81 3.00
N SER A 194 4.46 -18.62 3.58
CA SER A 194 3.35 -17.94 4.24
C SER A 194 2.61 -17.05 3.24
N PRO A 195 1.28 -16.95 3.32
CA PRO A 195 0.53 -16.02 2.50
C PRO A 195 0.94 -14.57 2.81
N PRO A 196 0.89 -13.66 1.83
CA PRO A 196 1.16 -12.24 2.02
C PRO A 196 0.16 -11.61 3.00
N VAL A 197 0.61 -10.62 3.76
CA VAL A 197 -0.23 -9.85 4.70
C VAL A 197 -1.33 -9.10 3.93
N PRO A 198 -2.59 -9.08 4.42
CA PRO A 198 -3.69 -8.29 3.85
C PRO A 198 -3.30 -6.85 3.53
N ILE A 199 -3.63 -6.39 2.32
CA ILE A 199 -3.25 -5.05 1.84
C ILE A 199 -3.87 -3.94 2.69
N ASP A 200 -5.10 -4.15 3.19
CA ASP A 200 -5.84 -3.24 4.06
C ASP A 200 -5.22 -3.05 5.46
N HIS A 201 -4.32 -3.94 5.88
CA HIS A 201 -3.52 -3.75 7.08
C HIS A 201 -2.30 -2.84 6.85
N ILE A 202 -1.90 -2.65 5.60
CA ILE A 202 -0.71 -1.87 5.22
C ILE A 202 -1.10 -0.50 4.67
N LEU A 203 -2.18 -0.45 3.90
CA LEU A 203 -2.68 0.73 3.21
C LEU A 203 -4.14 0.99 3.59
N PRO A 204 -4.53 2.25 3.86
CA PRO A 204 -5.90 2.55 4.30
C PRO A 204 -6.89 2.34 3.16
N VAL A 205 -8.05 1.75 3.47
CA VAL A 205 -9.15 1.64 2.51
C VAL A 205 -9.87 2.99 2.44
N LEU A 206 -9.99 3.55 1.23
CA LEU A 206 -10.65 4.83 1.00
C LEU A 206 -11.99 4.65 0.26
N SER A 207 -13.02 5.31 0.78
CA SER A 207 -14.30 5.49 0.10
C SER A 207 -14.17 6.43 -1.10
N PRO A 208 -15.04 6.30 -2.13
CA PRO A 208 -15.12 7.30 -3.18
C PRO A 208 -15.57 8.64 -2.58
N LEU A 209 -14.86 9.72 -2.92
CA LEU A 209 -15.26 11.05 -2.49
C LEU A 209 -16.50 11.53 -3.25
N PRO A 210 -17.41 12.27 -2.60
CA PRO A 210 -18.57 12.82 -3.29
C PRO A 210 -18.13 13.85 -4.35
N PRO A 211 -18.76 13.88 -5.53
CA PRO A 211 -18.39 14.85 -6.55
C PRO A 211 -18.71 16.27 -6.07
N LEU A 212 -17.88 17.23 -6.48
CA LEU A 212 -18.03 18.64 -6.06
C LEU A 212 -19.43 19.19 -6.34
N SER A 213 -20.10 18.74 -7.41
CA SER A 213 -21.46 19.16 -7.75
C SER A 213 -22.49 18.87 -6.65
N VAL A 214 -22.30 17.80 -5.87
CA VAL A 214 -23.20 17.38 -4.80
C VAL A 214 -22.97 18.21 -3.53
N ILE A 215 -21.71 18.49 -3.21
CA ILE A 215 -21.33 19.16 -1.95
C ILE A 215 -21.02 20.65 -2.11
N ARG A 216 -21.23 21.23 -3.31
CA ARG A 216 -20.74 22.57 -3.67
C ARG A 216 -21.24 23.65 -2.71
N ARG A 217 -22.49 23.53 -2.27
CA ARG A 217 -23.14 24.55 -1.43
C ARG A 217 -22.51 24.57 -0.05
N GLU A 218 -22.37 23.41 0.57
CA GLU A 218 -21.78 23.17 1.88
C GLU A 218 -20.28 23.54 1.85
N MET A 219 -19.57 23.13 0.80
CA MET A 219 -18.17 23.49 0.57
C MET A 219 -17.99 25.01 0.50
N ASN A 220 -18.84 25.73 -0.25
CA ASN A 220 -18.76 27.20 -0.32
C ASN A 220 -19.05 27.88 1.02
N ALA A 221 -19.89 27.28 1.87
CA ALA A 221 -20.15 27.78 3.22
C ALA A 221 -18.91 27.64 4.13
N ILE A 222 -18.21 26.51 4.03
CA ILE A 222 -16.92 26.28 4.71
C ILE A 222 -15.89 27.30 4.21
N ILE A 223 -15.67 27.37 2.89
CA ILE A 223 -14.72 28.30 2.27
C ILE A 223 -14.97 29.75 2.71
N SER A 224 -16.24 30.18 2.74
CA SER A 224 -16.58 31.55 3.12
C SER A 224 -16.25 31.85 4.58
N GLN A 225 -16.51 30.90 5.48
CA GLN A 225 -16.15 31.02 6.90
C GLN A 225 -14.64 31.00 7.09
N SER A 226 -13.94 30.06 6.44
CA SER A 226 -12.49 29.96 6.48
C SER A 226 -11.80 31.23 5.97
N TYR A 227 -12.28 31.84 4.88
CA TYR A 227 -11.73 33.09 4.35
C TYR A 227 -11.78 34.23 5.39
N SER A 228 -12.84 34.30 6.19
CA SER A 228 -12.98 35.32 7.24
C SER A 228 -12.07 35.07 8.45
N LEU A 229 -11.71 33.81 8.72
CA LEU A 229 -10.84 33.42 9.84
C LEU A 229 -9.35 33.41 9.47
N GLN A 230 -9.05 33.47 8.17
CA GLN A 230 -7.69 33.44 7.66
C GLN A 230 -6.95 34.75 7.85
N GLY A 231 -5.64 34.62 8.07
CA GLY A 231 -4.75 35.76 8.18
C GLY A 231 -4.49 36.42 6.82
N GLN A 232 -4.16 37.71 6.86
CA GLN A 232 -3.81 38.47 5.65
C GLN A 232 -2.60 37.87 4.92
N ASP A 233 -1.70 37.19 5.65
CA ASP A 233 -0.53 36.49 5.12
C ASP A 233 -0.88 35.42 4.08
N ILE A 234 -1.90 34.59 4.35
CA ILE A 234 -2.37 33.56 3.40
C ILE A 234 -3.05 34.21 2.20
N HIS A 235 -3.85 35.25 2.41
CA HIS A 235 -4.50 35.96 1.31
C HIS A 235 -3.49 36.60 0.36
N ASP A 236 -2.42 37.17 0.91
CA ASP A 236 -1.34 37.77 0.14
C ASP A 236 -0.53 36.68 -0.58
N TYR A 237 -0.17 35.59 0.10
CA TYR A 237 0.54 34.45 -0.49
C TYR A 237 -0.17 33.84 -1.71
N LEU A 238 -1.48 33.61 -1.61
CA LEU A 238 -2.26 32.99 -2.71
C LEU A 238 -2.53 33.95 -3.87
N SER A 239 -2.43 35.26 -3.66
CA SER A 239 -2.66 36.29 -4.68
C SER A 239 -1.38 36.85 -5.29
N ASP A 240 -0.23 36.56 -4.69
CA ASP A 240 1.07 37.00 -5.19
C ASP A 240 1.49 36.24 -6.44
N LYS A 241 1.28 36.88 -7.60
CA LYS A 241 1.69 36.36 -8.90
C LYS A 241 3.21 36.39 -9.12
N THR A 242 3.98 37.06 -8.26
CA THR A 242 5.44 37.21 -8.41
C THR A 242 6.25 36.07 -7.78
N PHE A 243 5.66 35.28 -6.88
CA PHE A 243 6.33 34.10 -6.30
C PHE A 243 6.60 33.01 -7.35
N PHE A 244 5.79 32.94 -8.41
CA PHE A 244 5.91 31.98 -9.51
C PHE A 244 7.10 32.24 -10.45
N ALA A 245 7.68 33.43 -10.45
CA ALA A 245 8.80 33.80 -11.33
C ALA A 245 10.19 33.48 -10.75
N ARG A 246 10.29 33.10 -9.47
CA ARG A 246 11.59 32.89 -8.77
C ARG A 246 12.06 31.44 -8.63
N TYR A 247 11.24 30.47 -9.01
CA TYR A 247 11.57 29.04 -8.90
C TYR A 247 11.19 28.26 -10.16
N SER A 248 11.57 28.79 -11.33
CA SER A 248 11.68 28.02 -12.57
C SER A 248 13.16 27.70 -12.78
N TRP A 249 13.59 26.51 -12.35
CA TRP A 249 14.83 25.87 -12.80
C TRP A 249 14.43 24.60 -13.56
#